data_AF-A0A7N2LMQ4-F1
#
_entry.id   AF-A0A7N2LMQ4-F1
#
_cell.length_a   1.000
_cell.length_b   1.000
_cell.length_c   1.000
_cell.angle_alpha   90.00
_cell.angle_beta   90.00
_cell.angle_gamma   90.00
#
_symmetry.space_group_name_H-M   'P 1'
#
loop_
_entity.id
_entity.type
_entity.pdbx_description
1 polymer ?
#
loop_
_entity_poly.entity_id
_entity_poly.type
_entity_poly.pdbx_seq_one_letter_code
_entity_poly.pdbx_strand_id
1 'polypeptide(L)'
;MLPNGIGQIRFQDTCAEANEFFQERKSVCVGDQARIILLEVSTEVPPSKVKGDRSKSVLFEGCRLAKSLQCLEIEKKWELVSHVWVEMLCYAANKCRWNHHAQQLTLGGELITHVWLLLAHFGITEQFQISKGHARAKLIVH
;
A
#
# COMPACT_ATOMS: atom_id res chain seq x y z
N MET A 1 11.08 -7.93 -5.22
CA MET A 1 9.81 -8.29 -5.90
C MET A 1 9.00 -7.09 -6.40
N LEU A 2 9.34 -5.85 -6.04
CA LEU A 2 8.85 -4.64 -6.72
C LEU A 2 10.05 -3.75 -7.09
N PRO A 3 10.04 -3.05 -8.23
CA PRO A 3 11.11 -2.11 -8.57
C PRO A 3 11.16 -0.99 -7.50
N ASN A 4 12.36 -0.45 -7.24
CA ASN A 4 12.51 0.77 -6.44
C ASN A 4 11.80 1.92 -7.17
N GLY A 5 10.52 2.09 -6.87
CA GLY A 5 9.70 3.18 -7.38
C GLY A 5 9.85 4.43 -6.53
N ILE A 6 8.96 5.39 -6.75
CA ILE A 6 8.86 6.62 -5.95
C ILE A 6 8.63 6.37 -4.45
N GLY A 7 8.35 5.13 -4.03
CA GLY A 7 8.18 4.74 -2.63
C GLY A 7 9.41 5.04 -1.77
N GLN A 8 10.63 4.81 -2.27
CA GLN A 8 11.85 5.10 -1.50
C GLN A 8 12.01 6.61 -1.27
N ILE A 9 11.72 7.43 -2.29
CA ILE A 9 11.74 8.90 -2.18
C ILE A 9 10.69 9.35 -1.15
N ARG A 10 9.46 8.86 -1.25
CA ARG A 10 8.39 9.19 -0.28
C ARG A 10 8.78 8.82 1.14
N PHE A 11 9.39 7.65 1.34
CA PHE A 11 9.83 7.19 2.65
C PHE A 11 10.90 8.12 3.23
N GLN A 12 11.96 8.39 2.46
CA GLN A 12 13.06 9.28 2.87
C GLN A 12 12.55 10.69 3.19
N ASP A 13 11.74 11.26 2.30
CA ASP A 13 11.12 12.58 2.48
C ASP A 13 10.21 12.63 3.71
N THR A 14 9.46 11.56 3.99
CA THR A 14 8.58 11.47 5.16
C THR A 14 9.38 11.36 6.45
N CYS A 15 10.46 10.57 6.46
CA CYS A 15 11.35 10.47 7.61
C CYS A 15 12.08 11.79 7.88
N ALA A 16 12.54 12.49 6.85
CA ALA A 16 13.17 13.79 6.97
C ALA A 16 12.20 14.82 7.58
N GLU A 17 10.98 14.93 7.03
CA GLU A 17 9.95 15.85 7.54
C GLU A 17 9.54 15.51 8.98
N ALA A 18 9.43 14.22 9.32
CA ALA A 18 9.12 13.81 10.69
C ALA A 18 10.25 14.20 11.66
N ASN A 19 11.51 13.97 11.28
CA ASN A 19 12.65 14.34 12.11
C ASN A 19 12.74 15.85 12.34
N GLU A 20 12.62 16.65 11.27
CA GLU A 20 12.60 18.12 11.36
C GLU A 20 11.47 18.58 12.31
N PHE A 21 10.26 18.08 12.09
CA PHE A 21 9.08 18.42 12.88
C PHE A 21 9.25 18.15 14.38
N PHE A 22 9.86 17.02 14.76
CA PHE A 22 10.07 16.67 16.17
C PHE A 22 11.30 17.35 16.79
N GLN A 23 12.33 17.66 15.99
CA GLN A 23 13.52 18.39 16.46
C GLN A 23 13.18 19.84 16.81
N GLU A 24 12.40 20.52 15.98
CA GLU A 24 11.95 21.90 16.23
C GLU A 24 11.18 22.04 17.56
N ARG A 25 10.49 20.97 17.98
CA ARG A 25 9.64 20.94 19.19
C ARG A 25 10.37 20.50 20.46
N LYS A 26 11.71 20.38 20.43
CA LYS A 26 12.59 19.97 21.55
C LYS A 26 12.11 18.70 22.28
N SER A 27 12.52 17.55 21.75
CA SER A 27 12.46 16.20 22.33
C SER A 27 11.11 15.78 22.93
N VAL A 28 10.25 15.28 22.07
CA VAL A 28 9.11 14.45 22.47
C VAL A 28 9.65 13.06 22.87
N CYS A 29 9.96 12.88 24.16
CA CYS A 29 10.62 11.68 24.69
C CYS A 29 9.64 10.62 25.25
N VAL A 30 8.33 10.75 25.04
CA VAL A 30 7.36 9.77 25.58
C VAL A 30 6.43 9.27 24.47
N GLY A 31 6.31 7.95 24.34
CA GLY A 31 5.73 7.25 23.18
C GLY A 31 4.34 7.73 22.75
N ASP A 32 3.51 8.22 23.67
CA ASP A 32 2.17 8.73 23.34
C ASP A 32 2.13 10.19 22.89
N GLN A 33 3.16 11.00 23.22
CA GLN A 33 3.15 12.43 22.93
C GLN A 33 3.32 12.71 21.43
N ALA A 34 4.07 11.87 20.70
CA ALA A 34 4.27 12.06 19.26
C ALA A 34 2.94 11.99 18.49
N ARG A 35 2.06 11.05 18.86
CA ARG A 35 0.72 10.92 18.28
C ARG A 35 -0.13 12.16 18.55
N ILE A 36 -0.16 12.63 19.80
CA ILE A 36 -0.95 13.80 20.20
C ILE A 36 -0.51 15.03 19.40
N ILE A 37 0.80 15.27 19.35
CA ILE A 37 1.40 16.42 18.68
C ILE A 37 1.14 16.39 17.16
N LEU A 38 1.16 15.20 16.54
CA LEU A 38 0.82 15.04 15.12
C LEU A 38 -0.68 15.28 14.86
N LEU A 39 -1.56 14.87 15.79
CA LEU A 39 -3.00 15.11 15.68
C LEU A 39 -3.38 16.58 15.92
N GLU A 40 -2.57 17.35 16.64
CA GLU A 40 -2.80 18.79 16.85
C GLU A 40 -2.45 19.66 15.65
N VAL A 41 -1.66 19.16 14.70
CA VAL A 41 -1.26 19.93 13.49
C VAL A 41 -2.49 20.32 12.68
N SER A 42 -2.62 21.59 12.28
CA SER A 42 -3.70 21.99 11.37
C SER A 42 -3.55 21.27 10.01
N THR A 43 -4.63 20.62 9.58
CA THR A 43 -4.72 19.88 8.31
C THR A 43 -5.83 20.41 7.41
N GLU A 44 -6.29 21.64 7.67
CA GLU A 44 -7.37 22.30 6.91
C GLU A 44 -6.97 22.54 5.45
N VAL A 45 -5.72 22.98 5.25
CA VAL A 45 -5.13 23.11 3.92
C VAL A 45 -4.44 21.80 3.56
N PRO A 46 -4.69 21.21 2.38
CA PRO A 46 -3.97 20.02 1.94
C PRO A 46 -2.45 20.27 1.92
N PRO A 47 -1.62 19.42 2.56
CA PRO A 47 -0.15 19.51 2.52
C PRO A 47 0.43 19.65 1.11
N SER A 48 -0.20 19.03 0.10
CA SER A 48 0.18 19.20 -1.31
C SER A 48 0.11 20.66 -1.81
N LYS A 49 -0.78 21.49 -1.25
CA LYS A 49 -0.89 22.92 -1.58
C LYS A 49 0.15 23.78 -0.86
N VAL A 50 0.59 23.37 0.32
CA VAL A 50 1.57 24.10 1.13
C VAL A 50 2.99 23.78 0.67
N LYS A 51 3.26 22.50 0.41
CA LYS A 51 4.59 21.98 0.10
C LYS A 51 4.94 22.09 -1.40
N GLY A 52 3.92 22.09 -2.26
CA GLY A 52 4.12 22.03 -3.71
C GLY A 52 4.84 20.76 -4.14
N ASP A 53 5.77 20.88 -5.07
CA ASP A 53 6.59 19.78 -5.60
C ASP A 53 7.92 19.57 -4.87
N ARG A 54 8.19 20.37 -3.82
CA ARG A 54 9.48 20.41 -3.11
C ARG A 54 9.85 19.12 -2.38
N SER A 55 8.87 18.38 -1.87
CA SER A 55 9.10 17.02 -1.36
C SER A 55 7.82 16.20 -1.41
N LYS A 56 8.00 14.88 -1.52
CA LYS A 56 6.97 13.85 -1.68
C LYS A 56 6.52 13.25 -0.35
N SER A 57 6.87 13.87 0.78
CA SER A 57 6.44 13.40 2.11
C SER A 57 4.93 13.23 2.19
N VAL A 58 4.51 12.22 2.94
CA VAL A 58 3.10 11.94 3.25
C VAL A 58 2.80 12.08 4.75
N LEU A 59 3.67 12.68 5.56
CA LEU A 59 3.49 12.76 7.02
C LEU A 59 2.17 13.45 7.38
N PHE A 60 1.94 14.66 6.89
CA PHE A 60 0.73 15.42 7.20
C PHE A 60 -0.51 14.93 6.43
N GLU A 61 -0.31 14.26 5.29
CA GLU A 61 -1.37 13.50 4.62
C GLU A 61 -1.85 12.35 5.51
N GLY A 62 -0.91 11.64 6.15
CA GLY A 62 -1.18 10.63 7.16
C GLY A 62 -1.90 11.19 8.39
N CYS A 63 -1.51 12.37 8.87
CA CYS A 63 -2.21 13.04 9.98
C CYS A 63 -3.66 13.39 9.60
N ARG A 64 -3.88 13.90 8.38
CA ARG A 64 -5.22 14.21 7.89
C ARG A 64 -6.08 12.95 7.77
N LEU A 65 -5.52 11.87 7.22
CA LEU A 65 -6.18 10.56 7.16
C LEU A 65 -6.52 10.03 8.57
N ALA A 66 -5.58 10.12 9.51
CA ALA A 66 -5.80 9.67 10.88
C ALA A 66 -6.97 10.40 11.55
N LYS A 67 -7.08 11.72 11.35
CA LYS A 67 -8.23 12.50 11.83
C LYS A 67 -9.53 12.07 11.18
N SER A 68 -9.55 11.91 9.85
CA SER A 68 -10.74 11.42 9.15
C SER A 68 -11.19 10.04 9.64
N LEU A 69 -10.24 9.13 9.90
CA LEU A 69 -10.54 7.82 10.48
C LEU A 69 -11.09 7.94 11.90
N GLN A 70 -10.56 8.85 12.74
CA GLN A 70 -11.07 9.06 14.10
C GLN A 70 -12.52 9.54 14.14
N CYS A 71 -13.01 10.21 13.09
CA CYS A 71 -14.41 10.61 12.95
C CYS A 71 -15.36 9.45 12.58
N LEU A 72 -14.84 8.26 12.25
CA LEU A 72 -15.65 7.08 11.90
C LEU A 72 -15.94 6.21 13.12
N GLU A 73 -17.11 5.58 13.11
CA GLU A 73 -17.45 4.44 13.98
C GLU A 73 -16.41 3.32 13.83
N ILE A 74 -16.18 2.56 14.91
CA ILE A 74 -15.08 1.59 14.95
C ILE A 74 -15.24 0.50 13.88
N GLU A 75 -16.46 0.05 13.62
CA GLU A 75 -16.77 -0.94 12.60
C GLU A 75 -16.44 -0.42 11.20
N LYS A 76 -16.93 0.78 10.85
CA LYS A 76 -16.68 1.43 9.54
C LYS A 76 -15.19 1.72 9.32
N LYS A 77 -14.48 2.11 10.38
CA LYS A 77 -13.02 2.34 10.34
C LYS A 77 -12.28 1.08 9.95
N TRP A 78 -12.56 -0.04 10.61
CA TRP A 78 -11.89 -1.31 10.34
C TRP A 78 -12.31 -1.91 9.00
N GLU A 79 -13.57 -1.74 8.59
CA GLU A 79 -14.05 -2.12 7.26
C GLU A 79 -13.27 -1.39 6.15
N LEU A 80 -13.14 -0.07 6.24
CA LEU A 80 -12.38 0.73 5.28
C LEU A 80 -10.91 0.29 5.23
N VAL A 81 -10.27 0.12 6.39
CA VAL A 81 -8.88 -0.36 6.48
C VAL A 81 -8.74 -1.74 5.82
N SER A 82 -9.69 -2.65 6.07
CA SER A 82 -9.70 -3.99 5.45
C SER A 82 -9.77 -3.91 3.92
N HIS A 83 -10.68 -3.11 3.36
CA HIS A 83 -10.81 -2.92 1.92
C HIS A 83 -9.50 -2.41 1.28
N VAL A 84 -8.89 -1.38 1.87
CA VAL A 84 -7.62 -0.83 1.37
C VAL A 84 -6.51 -1.89 1.42
N TRP A 85 -6.42 -2.69 2.49
CA TRP A 85 -5.43 -3.77 2.59
C TRP A 85 -5.63 -4.85 1.52
N VAL A 86 -6.87 -5.26 1.27
CA VAL A 86 -7.20 -6.23 0.22
C VAL A 86 -6.81 -5.68 -1.15
N GLU A 87 -7.13 -4.42 -1.45
CA GLU A 87 -6.72 -3.76 -2.70
C GLU A 87 -5.19 -3.74 -2.86
N MET A 88 -4.46 -3.37 -1.81
CA MET A 88 -2.99 -3.34 -1.83
C MET A 88 -2.37 -4.73 -2.03
N LEU A 89 -2.91 -5.77 -1.38
CA LEU A 89 -2.47 -7.15 -1.55
C LEU A 89 -2.74 -7.64 -2.97
N CYS A 90 -3.93 -7.40 -3.50
CA CYS A 90 -4.29 -7.75 -4.87
C CYS A 90 -3.42 -7.03 -5.90
N TYR A 91 -3.14 -5.75 -5.68
CA TYR A 91 -2.22 -4.97 -6.51
C TYR A 91 -0.81 -5.55 -6.49
N ALA A 92 -0.25 -5.80 -5.29
CA ALA A 92 1.09 -6.36 -5.15
C ALA A 92 1.20 -7.76 -5.80
N ALA A 93 0.21 -8.62 -5.58
CA ALA A 93 0.13 -9.95 -6.18
C ALA A 93 0.18 -9.89 -7.72
N ASN A 94 -0.57 -8.96 -8.34
CA ASN A 94 -0.59 -8.80 -9.80
C ASN A 94 0.66 -8.16 -10.38
N LYS A 95 1.33 -7.25 -9.65
CA LYS A 95 2.53 -6.57 -10.15
C LYS A 95 3.81 -7.40 -10.02
N CYS A 96 3.85 -8.38 -9.11
CA CYS A 96 4.94 -9.35 -9.03
C CYS A 96 4.86 -10.36 -10.18
N ARG A 97 5.93 -10.55 -10.97
CA ARG A 97 5.93 -11.46 -12.13
C ARG A 97 5.63 -12.92 -11.72
N TRP A 98 4.85 -13.64 -12.53
CA TRP A 98 4.44 -15.03 -12.26
C TRP A 98 5.61 -15.97 -11.93
N ASN A 99 6.77 -15.78 -12.56
CA ASN A 99 7.94 -16.64 -12.34
C ASN A 99 8.53 -16.47 -10.93
N HIS A 100 8.39 -15.29 -10.33
CA HIS A 100 8.79 -15.06 -8.94
C HIS A 100 7.85 -15.76 -7.96
N HIS A 101 6.54 -15.72 -8.23
CA HIS A 101 5.54 -16.47 -7.45
C HIS A 101 5.79 -17.98 -7.55
N ALA A 102 6.02 -18.49 -8.76
CA ALA A 102 6.33 -19.90 -9.00
C ALA A 102 7.59 -20.36 -8.25
N GLN A 103 8.65 -19.53 -8.24
CA GLN A 103 9.86 -19.82 -7.48
C GLN A 103 9.56 -19.85 -5.97
N GLN A 104 8.81 -18.89 -5.44
CA GLN A 104 8.46 -18.85 -4.01
C GLN A 104 7.62 -20.05 -3.56
N LEU A 105 6.76 -20.61 -4.42
CA LEU A 105 6.00 -21.82 -4.09
C LEU A 105 6.88 -23.02 -3.77
N THR A 106 8.06 -23.13 -4.39
CA THR A 106 9.01 -24.21 -4.09
C THR A 106 9.63 -24.10 -2.70
N LEU A 107 9.50 -22.94 -2.06
CA LEU A 107 10.01 -22.62 -0.72
C LEU A 107 8.89 -22.55 0.34
N GLY A 108 7.67 -22.99 -0.01
CA GLY A 108 6.48 -22.92 0.85
C GLY A 108 5.56 -21.73 0.57
N GLY A 109 6.01 -20.76 -0.23
CA GLY A 109 5.23 -19.59 -0.65
C GLY A 109 5.07 -18.51 0.44
N GLU A 110 4.99 -17.26 0.01
CA GLU A 110 4.65 -16.13 0.89
C GLU A 110 3.14 -15.84 0.84
N LEU A 111 2.61 -15.02 1.75
CA LEU A 111 1.20 -14.61 1.73
C LEU A 111 0.78 -14.04 0.35
N ILE A 112 1.62 -13.19 -0.25
CA ILE A 112 1.33 -12.58 -1.56
C ILE A 112 1.27 -13.64 -2.66
N THR A 113 2.06 -14.71 -2.58
CA THR A 113 2.01 -15.84 -3.52
C THR A 113 0.67 -16.58 -3.43
N HIS A 114 0.14 -16.76 -2.22
CA HIS A 114 -1.17 -17.37 -2.01
C HIS A 114 -2.31 -16.48 -2.51
N VAL A 115 -2.22 -15.16 -2.27
CA VAL A 115 -3.18 -14.19 -2.84
C VAL A 115 -3.14 -14.23 -4.37
N TRP A 116 -1.95 -14.30 -4.98
CA TRP A 116 -1.82 -14.44 -6.42
C TRP A 116 -2.48 -15.72 -6.96
N LEU A 117 -2.29 -16.86 -6.29
CA LEU A 117 -2.97 -18.12 -6.65
C LEU A 117 -4.49 -18.00 -6.56
N LEU A 118 -5.00 -17.35 -5.50
CA LEU A 118 -6.43 -17.13 -5.31
C LEU A 118 -7.00 -16.27 -6.45
N LEU A 119 -6.30 -15.19 -6.81
CA LEU A 119 -6.69 -14.33 -7.93
C LEU A 119 -6.64 -15.09 -9.26
N ALA A 120 -5.66 -15.97 -9.46
CA ALA A 120 -5.55 -16.79 -10.67
C ALA A 120 -6.71 -17.78 -10.76
N HIS A 121 -7.05 -18.41 -9.63
CA HIS A 121 -8.19 -19.32 -9.52
C HIS A 121 -9.52 -18.63 -9.85
N PHE A 122 -9.70 -17.38 -9.42
CA PHE A 122 -10.88 -16.57 -9.79
C PHE A 122 -10.79 -15.93 -11.19
N GLY A 123 -9.70 -16.13 -11.93
CA GLY A 123 -9.52 -15.56 -13.27
C GLY A 123 -9.29 -14.04 -13.29
N ILE A 124 -8.90 -13.45 -12.15
CA ILE A 124 -8.71 -12.01 -11.97
C ILE A 124 -7.29 -11.56 -12.37
N THR A 125 -6.33 -12.47 -12.42
CA THR A 125 -4.92 -12.12 -12.69
C THR A 125 -4.70 -11.61 -14.11
N GLU A 126 -3.96 -10.50 -14.24
CA GLU A 126 -3.57 -9.93 -15.54
C GLU A 126 -2.54 -10.80 -16.30
N GLN A 127 -1.84 -11.69 -15.60
CA GLN A 127 -0.70 -12.46 -16.14
C GLN A 127 -1.10 -13.70 -16.94
N PHE A 128 -2.34 -14.17 -16.77
CA PHE A 128 -2.88 -15.34 -17.47
C PHE A 128 -4.14 -15.02 -18.25
N GLN A 129 -4.30 -13.77 -18.70
CA GLN A 129 -5.39 -13.45 -19.62
C GLN A 129 -5.22 -14.33 -20.86
N ILE A 130 -6.05 -15.37 -20.94
CA ILE A 130 -6.19 -16.19 -22.14
C ILE A 130 -6.76 -15.24 -23.18
N SER A 131 -5.88 -14.63 -23.99
CA SER A 131 -6.32 -13.99 -25.22
C SER A 131 -7.15 -15.04 -25.95
N LYS A 132 -8.36 -14.66 -26.39
CA LYS A 132 -9.29 -15.52 -27.13
C LYS A 132 -8.74 -15.99 -28.51
N GLY A 133 -7.43 -16.21 -28.64
CA GLY A 133 -6.73 -16.48 -29.90
C GLY A 133 -5.83 -17.71 -29.93
N HIS A 134 -5.63 -18.45 -28.83
CA HIS A 134 -4.92 -19.73 -28.92
C HIS A 134 -5.95 -20.86 -29.02
N ALA A 135 -6.13 -21.35 -30.26
CA ALA A 135 -6.92 -22.51 -30.59
C ALA A 135 -6.65 -23.65 -29.59
N ARG A 136 -7.60 -23.91 -28.69
CA ARG A 136 -7.61 -25.15 -27.91
C ARG A 136 -7.86 -26.26 -28.93
N ALA A 137 -6.83 -27.04 -29.26
CA ALA A 137 -6.99 -28.25 -30.05
C ALA A 137 -8.06 -29.12 -29.35
N LYS A 138 -9.20 -29.28 -30.01
CA LYS A 138 -10.26 -30.19 -29.57
C LYS A 138 -9.72 -31.60 -29.82
N LEU A 139 -9.50 -32.36 -28.75
CA LEU A 139 -9.14 -33.76 -28.87
C LEU A 139 -10.39 -34.51 -29.35
N ILE A 140 -10.44 -34.80 -30.65
CA ILE A 140 -11.46 -35.68 -31.23
C ILE A 140 -10.98 -37.10 -30.96
N VAL A 141 -11.66 -37.78 -30.06
CA VAL A 141 -11.50 -39.22 -29.85
C VAL A 141 -12.44 -39.91 -30.84
N HIS A 142 -11.88 -40.77 -31.69
CA HIS A 142 -12.64 -41.64 -32.61
C HIS A 142 -13.28 -42.80 -31.87
#